data_AF-A0AAU1DIR7-F1
#
_entry.id   AF-A0AAU1DIR7-F1
#
_cell.length_a   1.000
_cell.length_b   1.000
_cell.length_c   1.000
_cell.angle_alpha   90.00
_cell.angle_beta   90.00
_cell.angle_gamma   90.00
#
_symmetry.space_group_name_H-M   'P 1'
#
loop_
_entity.id
_entity.type
_entity.pdbx_description
1 polymer ?
#
loop_
_entity_poly.entity_id
_entity_poly.type
_entity_poly.pdbx_seq_one_letter_code
_entity_poly.pdbx_strand_id
1 'polypeptide(L)'
;MGGLVGVAGLMTPGLDLYVSARHRDNALRLVVWDQHPRHADPDTVILCAERRRSALWLLDSVVDDWGGERGVCDALPPHAGIRSWARLPR
;
A
#
# COMPACT_ATOMS: atom_id res chain seq x y z
N MET A 1 12.86 8.96 7.70
CA MET A 1 12.29 9.45 6.43
C MET A 1 12.37 8.32 5.40
N GLY A 2 11.29 7.53 5.23
CA GLY A 2 11.30 6.34 4.36
C GLY A 2 10.03 5.47 4.47
N GLY A 3 8.86 6.09 4.70
CA GLY A 3 7.70 5.43 5.30
C GLY A 3 7.03 4.31 4.46
N LEU A 4 7.00 4.43 3.13
CA LEU A 4 6.28 3.48 2.27
C LEU A 4 7.16 2.32 1.76
N VAL A 5 8.35 2.62 1.24
CA VAL A 5 9.24 1.62 0.62
C VAL A 5 9.91 0.74 1.67
N GLY A 6 10.24 1.30 2.85
CA GLY A 6 10.96 0.57 3.89
C GLY A 6 10.15 -0.59 4.48
N VAL A 7 8.86 -0.39 4.77
CA VAL A 7 8.05 -1.45 5.39
C VAL A 7 7.58 -2.48 4.37
N ALA A 8 7.27 -2.08 3.14
CA ALA A 8 6.92 -3.05 2.12
C ALA A 8 8.14 -3.94 1.75
N GLY A 9 9.36 -3.40 1.81
CA GLY A 9 10.61 -4.18 1.75
C GLY A 9 10.83 -5.10 2.96
N LEU A 10 10.39 -4.72 4.17
CA LEU A 10 10.46 -5.57 5.37
C LEU A 10 9.38 -6.67 5.41
N MET A 11 8.20 -6.41 4.84
CA MET A 11 7.12 -7.40 4.69
C MET A 11 7.47 -8.44 3.63
N THR A 12 8.27 -8.04 2.65
CA THR A 12 8.67 -8.88 1.51
C THR A 12 10.17 -8.82 1.25
N PRO A 13 10.99 -9.25 2.23
CA PRO A 13 12.43 -9.21 2.07
C PRO A 13 12.84 -10.10 0.91
N GLY A 14 13.62 -9.55 -0.02
CA GLY A 14 14.11 -10.26 -1.20
C GLY A 14 13.10 -10.41 -2.34
N LEU A 15 11.92 -9.80 -2.26
CA LEU A 15 10.94 -9.72 -3.35
C LEU A 15 10.79 -8.30 -3.87
N ASP A 16 10.33 -8.15 -5.11
CA ASP A 16 10.21 -6.84 -5.75
C ASP A 16 9.06 -6.02 -5.16
N LEU A 17 9.30 -4.72 -5.08
CA LEU A 17 8.28 -3.72 -4.78
C LEU A 17 8.02 -2.86 -6.02
N TYR A 18 6.76 -2.68 -6.38
CA TYR A 18 6.38 -1.72 -7.41
C TYR A 18 5.71 -0.49 -6.80
N VAL A 19 6.22 0.70 -7.12
CA VAL A 19 5.65 1.99 -6.71
C VAL A 19 5.37 2.83 -7.95
N SER A 20 4.15 3.36 -8.02
CA SER A 20 3.74 4.27 -9.09
C SER A 20 3.06 5.49 -8.52
N ALA A 21 3.61 6.67 -8.81
CA ALA A 21 3.00 7.97 -8.58
C ALA A 21 2.61 8.57 -9.93
N ARG A 22 1.34 8.95 -10.09
CA ARG A 22 0.83 9.55 -11.34
C ARG A 22 -0.11 10.69 -11.02
N HIS A 23 0.12 11.84 -11.65
CA HIS A 23 -0.83 12.94 -11.63
C HIS A 23 -1.76 12.83 -12.84
N ARG A 24 -3.06 12.63 -12.61
CA ARG A 24 -4.06 12.49 -13.67
C ARG A 24 -5.44 12.91 -13.15
N ASP A 25 -6.26 13.51 -14.02
CA ASP A 25 -7.64 13.91 -13.71
C ASP A 25 -7.70 14.83 -12.47
N ASN A 26 -6.74 15.76 -12.38
CA ASN A 26 -6.56 16.69 -11.25
C ASN A 26 -6.41 16.02 -9.87
N ALA A 27 -5.83 14.82 -9.84
CA ALA A 27 -5.55 14.09 -8.62
C ALA A 27 -4.16 13.42 -8.70
N LEU A 28 -3.49 13.35 -7.55
CA LEU A 28 -2.30 12.52 -7.39
C LEU A 28 -2.74 11.10 -7.01
N ARG A 29 -2.37 10.12 -7.84
CA ARG A 29 -2.62 8.70 -7.61
C ARG A 29 -1.33 8.01 -7.22
N LEU A 30 -1.34 7.35 -6.07
CA LEU A 30 -0.26 6.53 -5.57
C LEU A 30 -0.71 5.07 -5.55
N VAL A 31 0.14 4.18 -6.06
CA VAL A 31 -0.05 2.74 -6.00
C VAL A 31 1.25 2.12 -5.51
N VAL A 32 1.14 1.25 -4.52
CA VAL A 32 2.20 0.36 -4.07
C VAL A 32 1.71 -1.07 -4.22
N TRP A 33 2.52 -1.90 -4.85
CA TRP A 33 2.29 -3.33 -4.95
C TRP A 33 3.46 -4.07 -4.28
N ASP A 34 3.12 -4.88 -3.27
CA ASP A 34 4.01 -5.81 -2.61
C ASP A 34 3.67 -7.25 -3.02
N GLN A 35 4.69 -8.11 -3.10
CA GLN A 35 4.52 -9.52 -3.46
C GLN A 35 4.25 -10.41 -2.23
N HIS A 36 3.82 -9.84 -1.11
CA HIS A 36 3.67 -10.60 0.13
C HIS A 36 2.52 -11.59 -0.01
N PRO A 37 2.78 -12.89 0.09
CA PRO A 37 1.74 -13.90 -0.08
C PRO A 37 0.67 -13.74 0.98
N ARG A 38 -0.58 -14.01 0.61
CA ARG A 38 -1.68 -14.05 1.58
C ARG A 38 -1.51 -15.26 2.48
N HIS A 39 -1.53 -15.03 3.78
CA HIS A 39 -1.52 -16.09 4.77
C HIS A 39 -2.89 -16.76 4.88
N ALA A 40 -2.91 -18.06 5.18
CA ALA A 40 -4.14 -18.82 5.44
C ALA A 40 -4.67 -18.60 6.86
N ASP A 41 -3.77 -18.33 7.80
CA ASP A 41 -4.09 -18.08 9.21
C ASP A 41 -4.74 -16.69 9.40
N PRO A 42 -5.98 -16.60 9.94
CA PRO A 42 -6.70 -15.33 10.10
C PRO A 42 -5.97 -14.30 10.96
N ASP A 43 -5.33 -14.73 12.05
CA ASP A 43 -4.63 -13.82 12.96
C ASP A 43 -3.41 -13.20 12.29
N THR A 44 -2.69 -14.00 11.50
CA THR A 44 -1.58 -13.52 10.68
C THR A 44 -2.06 -12.55 9.59
N VAL A 45 -3.23 -12.79 8.99
CA VAL A 45 -3.83 -11.84 8.02
C VAL A 45 -4.10 -10.49 8.68
N ILE A 46 -4.68 -10.48 9.88
CA ILE A 46 -4.94 -9.25 10.66
C ILE A 46 -3.62 -8.54 10.98
N LEU A 47 -2.62 -9.28 11.48
CA LEU A 47 -1.31 -8.72 11.80
C LEU A 47 -0.63 -8.09 10.57
N CYS A 48 -0.69 -8.75 9.42
CA CYS A 48 -0.15 -8.22 8.17
C CYS A 48 -0.92 -6.99 7.68
N ALA A 49 -2.23 -6.90 7.93
CA ALA A 49 -3.01 -5.69 7.63
C ALA A 49 -2.60 -4.53 8.54
N GLU A 50 -2.45 -4.75 9.85
CA GLU A 50 -2.03 -3.74 10.82
C GLU A 50 -0.61 -3.23 10.56
N ARG A 51 0.31 -4.12 10.17
CA ARG A 51 1.67 -3.75 9.76
C ARG A 51 1.67 -2.86 8.51
N ARG A 52 0.84 -3.18 7.52
CA ARG A 52 0.68 -2.32 6.33
C ARG A 52 0.08 -0.98 6.69
N ARG A 53 -0.98 -0.94 7.50
CA ARG A 53 -1.60 0.31 7.96
C ARG A 53 -0.60 1.18 8.71
N SER A 54 0.16 0.58 9.62
CA SER A 54 1.22 1.27 10.37
C SER A 54 2.34 1.78 9.47
N ALA A 55 2.63 1.12 8.35
CA ALA A 55 3.58 1.64 7.35
C ALA A 55 3.04 2.85 6.59
N LEU A 56 1.75 2.77 6.24
CA LEU A 56 1.05 3.74 5.43
C LEU A 56 0.53 4.92 6.24
N TRP A 57 0.77 4.98 7.55
CA TRP A 57 0.20 5.98 8.46
C TRP A 57 0.38 7.43 7.97
N LEU A 58 1.54 7.78 7.41
CA LEU A 58 1.78 9.14 6.90
C LEU A 58 0.93 9.41 5.65
N LEU A 59 0.80 8.41 4.77
CA LEU A 59 -0.07 8.51 3.61
C LEU A 59 -1.53 8.60 4.05
N ASP A 60 -1.93 7.82 5.06
CA ASP A 60 -3.25 7.87 5.66
C ASP A 60 -3.55 9.28 6.19
N SER A 61 -2.64 9.87 6.97
CA SER A 61 -2.81 11.24 7.48
C SER A 61 -2.93 12.27 6.37
N VAL A 62 -2.09 12.20 5.34
CA VAL A 62 -2.17 13.13 4.20
C VAL A 62 -3.48 12.95 3.42
N VAL A 63 -3.93 11.71 3.24
CA VAL A 63 -5.21 11.41 2.59
C VAL A 63 -6.38 11.96 3.40
N ASP A 64 -6.38 11.75 4.72
CA ASP A 64 -7.44 12.20 5.60
C ASP A 64 -7.48 13.76 5.66
N ASP A 65 -6.33 14.42 5.77
CA ASP A 65 -6.23 15.90 5.80
C ASP A 65 -6.68 16.56 4.49
N TRP A 66 -6.42 15.90 3.35
CA TRP A 66 -6.70 16.44 2.02
C TRP A 66 -8.05 15.96 1.46
N GLY A 67 -8.82 15.17 2.22
CA GLY A 67 -10.12 14.64 1.78
C GLY A 67 -10.00 13.68 0.60
N GLY A 68 -8.92 12.90 0.55
CA GLY A 68 -8.67 11.89 -0.48
C GLY A 68 -9.35 10.55 -0.20
N GLU A 69 -9.02 9.58 -1.06
CA GLU A 69 -9.45 8.19 -0.92
C GLU A 69 -8.24 7.26 -0.82
N ARG A 70 -8.38 6.16 -0.11
CA ARG A 70 -7.35 5.12 -0.01
C ARG A 70 -7.98 3.75 0.11
N GLY A 71 -7.18 2.73 -0.20
CA GLY A 71 -7.60 1.35 -0.03
C GLY A 71 -6.48 0.33 -0.18
N VAL A 72 -6.83 -0.91 0.17
CA VAL A 72 -5.97 -2.08 0.04
C VAL A 72 -6.80 -3.18 -0.60
N CYS A 73 -6.26 -3.85 -1.62
CA CYS A 73 -6.88 -5.00 -2.26
C CYS A 73 -5.83 -6.04 -2.66
N ASP A 74 -6.27 -7.26 -2.96
CA ASP A 74 -5.39 -8.25 -3.56
C ASP A 74 -4.89 -7.76 -4.93
N ALA A 75 -3.64 -8.08 -5.25
CA ALA A 75 -3.10 -7.85 -6.58
C ALA A 75 -3.88 -8.64 -7.63
N LEU A 76 -4.07 -8.06 -8.81
CA LEU A 76 -4.76 -8.72 -9.91
C LEU A 76 -3.77 -9.60 -10.69
N PRO A 77 -4.19 -10.79 -11.19
CA PRO A 77 -3.35 -11.61 -12.05
C PRO A 77 -2.75 -10.81 -13.22
N PRO A 78 -1.47 -11.04 -13.60
CA PRO A 78 -0.58 -12.12 -13.15
C PRO A 78 0.18 -11.82 -11.84
N HIS A 79 -0.10 -10.69 -11.21
CA HIS A 79 0.59 -10.23 -10.02
C HIS A 79 0.02 -10.90 -8.76
N ALA A 80 0.90 -11.42 -7.89
CA ALA A 80 0.55 -11.95 -6.58
C ALA A 80 0.80 -10.90 -5.49
N GLY A 81 0.14 -11.03 -4.33
CA GLY A 81 0.35 -10.17 -3.18
C GLY A 81 -0.69 -9.06 -3.04
N ILE A 82 -0.31 -7.92 -2.48
CA ILE A 82 -1.25 -6.87 -2.06
C ILE A 82 -0.97 -5.55 -2.77
N ARG A 83 -2.04 -4.92 -3.25
CA ARG A 83 -2.04 -3.57 -3.81
C ARG A 83 -2.61 -2.58 -2.79
N SER A 84 -1.79 -1.65 -2.35
CA SER A 84 -2.22 -0.46 -1.61
C SER A 84 -2.29 0.73 -2.56
N TRP A 85 -3.31 1.58 -2.40
CA TRP A 85 -3.49 2.74 -3.26
C TRP A 85 -4.05 3.93 -2.48
N ALA A 86 -3.73 5.12 -2.98
CA ALA A 86 -4.28 6.39 -2.50
C ALA A 86 -4.55 7.33 -3.69
N ARG A 87 -5.57 8.16 -3.55
CA ARG A 87 -5.93 9.25 -4.45
C ARG A 87 -6.07 10.52 -3.62
N LEU A 88 -5.21 11.48 -3.88
CA LEU A 88 -5.25 12.81 -3.26
C LEU A 88 -5.83 13.80 -4.26
N PRO A 89 -6.86 14.57 -3.90
CA PRO A 89 -7.29 15.70 -4.71
C PRO A 89 -6.21 16.78 -4.72
N ARG A 90 -6.27 17.66 -5.72
CA ARG A 90 -5.34 18.77 -5.85
C ARG A 90 -5.66 19.91 -4.89
#